data_AF-A0A8B9IHI5-F1
#
_entry.id   AF-A0A8B9IHI5-F1
#
_cell.length_a   1.000
_cell.length_b   1.000
_cell.length_c   1.000
_cell.angle_alpha   90.00
_cell.angle_beta   90.00
_cell.angle_gamma   90.00
#
_symmetry.space_group_name_H-M   'P 1'
#
loop_
_entity.id
_entity.type
_entity.pdbx_description
1 polymer ?
#
loop_
_entity_poly.entity_id
_entity_poly.type
_entity_poly.pdbx_seq_one_letter_code
_entity_poly.pdbx_strand_id
1 'polypeptide(L)'
;MTEKNIKECQKSLDFVLGWFAKPIFIDGDYPESMRSNLSSLLPEFSEDEKKYIKGTADFFALSFGATLSFQLLDSHMKFQQLESISLRQLLYWISCEYNNPPVFIVENSWFVSGSTKRDDAKYIYYLKKFIMETLKAIRYDGVNVFGYTVWSLLDGFEWHRGYSIRRGLFYVDFQSHDKKLMPKSSVLFYQKLIEKNGFPPLPENLPIEGVFPCGFAWGIVDNYIQVSLMVKLVGSPARPVLKIILINLPDNVSLLTFITTVLERDGCKAFVANTTPFSLH
;
A
#
# COMPACT_ATOMS: atom_id res chain seq x y z
N MET A 1 -2.08 4.80 18.17
CA MET A 1 -3.14 5.72 17.69
C MET A 1 -4.23 5.72 18.75
N THR A 2 -4.70 6.88 19.20
CA THR A 2 -5.77 6.94 20.21
C THR A 2 -7.14 6.73 19.54
N GLU A 3 -8.16 6.30 20.29
CA GLU A 3 -9.53 6.16 19.78
C GLU A 3 -10.06 7.49 19.20
N LYS A 4 -9.71 8.61 19.84
CA LYS A 4 -10.00 9.96 19.33
C LYS A 4 -9.43 10.17 17.92
N ASN A 5 -8.16 9.84 17.70
CA ASN A 5 -7.53 10.02 16.40
C ASN A 5 -8.17 9.14 15.31
N ILE A 6 -8.61 7.92 15.68
CA ILE A 6 -9.34 7.03 14.77
C ILE A 6 -10.68 7.67 14.36
N LYS A 7 -11.43 8.24 15.31
CA LYS A 7 -12.69 8.96 15.03
C LYS A 7 -12.49 10.17 14.13
N GLU A 8 -11.40 10.93 14.31
CA GLU A 8 -11.09 12.06 13.42
C GLU A 8 -10.64 11.59 12.02
N CYS A 9 -9.94 10.45 11.89
CA CYS A 9 -9.67 9.84 10.58
C CYS A 9 -10.97 9.41 9.89
N GLN A 10 -11.91 8.78 10.61
CA GLN A 10 -13.22 8.41 10.05
C GLN A 10 -13.97 9.64 9.56
N LYS A 11 -14.03 10.70 10.39
CA LYS A 11 -14.63 11.98 9.99
C LYS A 11 -13.97 12.56 8.74
N SER A 12 -12.64 12.48 8.62
CA SER A 12 -11.93 12.92 7.41
C SER A 12 -12.40 12.18 6.16
N LEU A 13 -12.56 10.84 6.24
CA LEU A 13 -13.07 10.04 5.12
C LEU A 13 -14.54 10.33 4.81
N ASP A 14 -15.38 10.55 5.82
CA ASP A 14 -16.77 10.96 5.64
C ASP A 14 -16.88 12.29 4.89
N PHE A 15 -16.04 13.28 5.24
CA PHE A 15 -16.09 14.61 4.64
C PHE A 15 -15.60 14.65 3.19
N VAL A 16 -14.82 13.66 2.75
CA VAL A 16 -14.25 13.61 1.39
C VAL A 16 -14.98 12.60 0.52
N LEU A 17 -15.00 11.34 0.96
CA LEU A 17 -15.56 10.23 0.19
C LEU A 17 -17.01 9.97 0.60
N GLY A 18 -17.29 9.91 1.91
CA GLY A 18 -18.63 9.65 2.43
C GLY A 18 -19.67 10.69 2.03
N TRP A 19 -19.26 11.94 1.79
CA TRP A 19 -20.11 13.04 1.33
C TRP A 19 -20.92 12.62 0.10
N PHE A 20 -20.28 11.97 -0.86
CA PHE A 20 -20.95 11.48 -2.07
C PHE A 20 -21.32 10.01 -1.97
N ALA A 21 -20.43 9.18 -1.40
CA ALA A 21 -20.57 7.74 -1.43
C ALA A 21 -21.70 7.23 -0.52
N LYS A 22 -21.85 7.75 0.70
CA LYS A 22 -22.88 7.24 1.63
C LYS A 22 -24.31 7.44 1.10
N PRO A 23 -24.71 8.63 0.58
CA PRO A 23 -26.02 8.78 -0.02
C PRO A 23 -26.29 7.78 -1.15
N ILE A 24 -25.30 7.51 -2.00
CA ILE A 24 -25.46 6.61 -3.14
C ILE A 24 -25.50 5.13 -2.70
N PHE A 25 -24.59 4.70 -1.83
CA PHE A 25 -24.36 3.27 -1.57
C PHE A 25 -25.10 2.71 -0.34
N ILE A 26 -25.57 3.54 0.60
CA ILE A 26 -26.14 3.06 1.88
C ILE A 26 -27.62 3.38 2.03
N ASP A 27 -27.95 4.65 2.26
CA ASP A 27 -29.27 5.04 2.77
C ASP A 27 -29.85 6.31 2.15
N GLY A 28 -29.18 6.94 1.18
CA GLY A 28 -29.70 8.14 0.52
C GLY A 28 -29.39 9.45 1.24
N ASP A 29 -28.74 9.41 2.40
CA ASP A 29 -28.52 10.58 3.25
C ASP A 29 -27.02 10.82 3.54
N TYR A 30 -26.68 12.05 3.91
CA TYR A 30 -25.30 12.43 4.23
C TYR A 30 -24.76 11.71 5.48
N PRO A 31 -23.42 11.58 5.64
CA PRO A 31 -22.82 11.08 6.87
C PRO A 31 -23.26 11.87 8.12
N GLU A 32 -23.50 11.14 9.22
CA GLU A 32 -23.88 11.73 10.51
C GLU A 32 -22.86 12.74 11.01
N SER A 33 -21.57 12.46 10.78
CA SER A 33 -20.45 13.32 11.14
C SER A 33 -20.50 14.67 10.42
N MET A 34 -20.98 14.70 9.16
CA MET A 34 -21.17 15.92 8.39
C MET A 34 -22.42 16.68 8.84
N ARG A 35 -23.57 16.00 8.98
CA ARG A 35 -24.82 16.63 9.45
C ARG A 35 -24.64 17.33 10.80
N SER A 36 -23.96 16.65 11.72
CA SER A 36 -23.72 17.18 13.07
C SER A 36 -22.76 18.39 13.09
N ASN A 37 -21.82 18.47 12.14
CA ASN A 37 -20.78 19.49 12.15
C ASN A 37 -21.13 20.71 11.28
N LEU A 38 -21.81 20.50 10.15
CA LEU A 38 -22.21 21.56 9.22
C LEU A 38 -23.59 22.14 9.55
N SER A 39 -24.46 21.36 10.20
CA SER A 39 -25.80 21.76 10.62
C SER A 39 -26.53 22.54 9.52
N SER A 40 -26.86 23.81 9.74
CA SER A 40 -27.63 24.66 8.81
C SER A 40 -26.93 24.98 7.48
N LEU A 41 -25.62 24.74 7.34
CA LEU A 41 -24.90 24.94 6.09
C LEU A 41 -25.07 23.77 5.11
N LEU A 42 -25.48 22.61 5.59
CA LEU A 42 -25.68 21.42 4.77
C LEU A 42 -27.17 21.32 4.38
N PRO A 43 -27.51 21.31 3.08
CA PRO A 43 -28.88 21.06 2.66
C PRO A 43 -29.39 19.70 3.15
N GLU A 44 -30.69 19.60 3.37
CA GLU A 44 -31.34 18.36 3.78
C GLU A 44 -31.98 17.66 2.58
N PHE A 45 -31.87 16.34 2.52
CA PHE A 45 -32.65 15.53 1.58
C PHE A 45 -34.03 15.24 2.17
N SER A 46 -35.07 15.40 1.36
CA SER A 46 -36.39 14.84 1.65
C SER A 46 -36.35 13.31 1.60
N GLU A 47 -37.33 12.65 2.22
CA GLU A 47 -37.40 11.18 2.22
C GLU A 47 -37.55 10.59 0.81
N ASP A 48 -38.23 11.28 -0.09
CA ASP A 48 -38.35 10.87 -1.50
C ASP A 48 -37.02 10.97 -2.24
N GLU A 49 -36.22 12.02 -1.99
CA GLU A 49 -34.88 12.19 -2.58
C GLU A 49 -33.90 11.15 -2.06
N LYS A 50 -33.92 10.84 -0.76
CA LYS A 50 -33.07 9.76 -0.19
C LYS A 50 -33.33 8.44 -0.91
N LYS A 51 -34.61 8.10 -1.10
CA LYS A 51 -35.02 6.89 -1.83
C LYS A 51 -34.62 6.93 -3.30
N TYR A 52 -34.67 8.11 -3.93
CA TYR A 52 -34.30 8.29 -5.32
C TYR A 52 -32.79 8.13 -5.56
N ILE A 53 -31.95 8.60 -4.64
CA ILE A 53 -30.48 8.59 -4.76
C ILE A 53 -29.88 7.24 -4.36
N LYS A 54 -30.45 6.57 -3.35
CA LYS A 54 -29.94 5.29 -2.87
C LYS A 54 -29.94 4.23 -3.99
N GLY A 55 -28.80 3.59 -4.20
CA GLY A 55 -28.63 2.52 -5.17
C GLY A 55 -28.52 2.99 -6.63
N THR A 56 -28.16 4.24 -6.86
CA THR A 56 -28.03 4.82 -8.21
C THR A 56 -26.68 4.55 -8.90
N ALA A 57 -25.89 3.61 -8.40
CA ALA A 57 -24.63 3.19 -9.00
C ALA A 57 -24.49 1.66 -8.98
N ASP A 58 -24.18 1.08 -10.15
CA ASP A 58 -24.00 -0.37 -10.32
C ASP A 58 -22.68 -0.88 -9.72
N PHE A 59 -21.69 0.00 -9.58
CA PHE A 59 -20.38 -0.29 -9.01
C PHE A 59 -19.75 0.98 -8.43
N PHE A 60 -18.74 0.80 -7.59
CA PHE A 60 -17.98 1.88 -6.97
C PHE A 60 -16.82 2.31 -7.89
N ALA A 61 -16.94 3.48 -8.50
CA ALA A 61 -15.88 4.09 -9.32
C ALA A 61 -14.90 4.87 -8.43
N LEU A 62 -13.71 4.31 -8.18
CA LEU A 62 -12.70 4.93 -7.33
C LEU A 62 -11.65 5.71 -8.15
N SER A 63 -11.56 7.01 -7.90
CA SER A 63 -10.37 7.81 -8.26
C SER A 63 -9.45 7.90 -7.05
N PHE A 64 -8.20 7.45 -7.21
CA PHE A 64 -7.16 7.56 -6.19
C PHE A 64 -5.84 7.92 -6.85
N GLY A 65 -5.33 9.11 -6.59
CA GLY A 65 -4.07 9.55 -7.16
C GLY A 65 -3.70 10.94 -6.65
N ALA A 66 -2.70 11.55 -7.29
CA ALA A 66 -2.19 12.86 -6.89
C ALA A 66 -3.17 14.03 -7.05
N THR A 67 -4.37 13.81 -7.60
CA THR A 67 -5.39 14.85 -7.83
C THR A 67 -5.91 15.41 -6.51
N LEU A 68 -6.41 14.56 -5.61
CA LEU A 68 -6.85 14.96 -4.28
C LEU A 68 -5.73 14.81 -3.25
N SER A 69 -4.95 13.72 -3.34
CA SER A 69 -3.93 13.44 -2.36
C SER A 69 -2.80 14.48 -2.40
N PHE A 70 -2.52 15.11 -1.25
CA PHE A 70 -1.47 16.11 -0.99
C PHE A 70 -1.62 17.43 -1.73
N GLN A 71 -2.77 17.69 -2.35
CA GLN A 71 -2.89 18.88 -3.18
C GLN A 71 -4.21 19.65 -3.07
N LEU A 72 -5.33 19.04 -3.44
CA LEU A 72 -6.62 19.74 -3.46
C LEU A 72 -7.44 19.50 -2.19
N LEU A 73 -7.01 18.56 -1.34
CA LEU A 73 -7.67 18.31 -0.05
C LEU A 73 -7.48 19.51 0.89
N ASP A 74 -8.59 20.09 1.34
CA ASP A 74 -8.58 21.13 2.36
C ASP A 74 -7.91 20.61 3.64
N SER A 75 -6.96 21.38 4.18
CA SER A 75 -6.23 21.03 5.39
C SER A 75 -7.12 20.83 6.62
N HIS A 76 -8.25 21.54 6.70
CA HIS A 76 -9.22 21.43 7.77
C HIS A 76 -9.97 20.09 7.72
N MET A 77 -10.19 19.53 6.52
CA MET A 77 -10.84 18.24 6.32
C MET A 77 -9.94 17.04 6.70
N LYS A 78 -8.67 17.28 7.06
CA LYS A 78 -7.80 16.25 7.65
C LYS A 78 -8.02 16.07 9.15
N PHE A 79 -8.70 16.99 9.82
CA PHE A 79 -8.95 16.95 11.27
C PHE A 79 -7.67 16.68 12.10
N GLN A 80 -6.58 17.37 11.74
CA GLN A 80 -5.24 17.24 12.36
C GLN A 80 -4.61 15.84 12.27
N GLN A 81 -5.10 14.99 11.36
CA GLN A 81 -4.53 13.67 11.09
C GLN A 81 -3.51 13.71 9.94
N LEU A 82 -2.76 12.63 9.82
CA LEU A 82 -1.77 12.46 8.77
C LEU A 82 -2.42 11.87 7.51
N GLU A 83 -2.05 12.44 6.37
CA GLU A 83 -2.45 11.92 5.07
C GLU A 83 -1.55 10.75 4.65
N SER A 84 -2.14 9.72 4.05
CA SER A 84 -1.46 8.49 3.64
C SER A 84 -1.82 8.09 2.20
N ILE A 85 -0.84 7.56 1.47
CA ILE A 85 -1.01 7.00 0.11
C ILE A 85 -1.37 5.50 0.14
N SER A 86 -1.99 5.01 1.22
CA SER A 86 -2.27 3.59 1.41
C SER A 86 -3.55 3.17 0.68
N LEU A 87 -3.42 2.81 -0.61
CA LEU A 87 -4.56 2.37 -1.43
C LEU A 87 -5.22 1.10 -0.88
N ARG A 88 -4.44 0.14 -0.35
CA ARG A 88 -4.99 -1.10 0.23
C ARG A 88 -5.94 -0.81 1.40
N GLN A 89 -5.53 0.05 2.33
CA GLN A 89 -6.36 0.42 3.48
C GLN A 89 -7.62 1.16 3.07
N LEU A 90 -7.53 2.04 2.05
CA LEU A 90 -8.70 2.72 1.51
C LEU A 90 -9.68 1.73 0.85
N LEU A 91 -9.19 0.81 0.03
CA LEU A 91 -10.00 -0.24 -0.60
C LEU A 91 -10.70 -1.12 0.46
N TYR A 92 -9.97 -1.50 1.51
CA TYR A 92 -10.55 -2.23 2.63
C TYR A 92 -11.62 -1.40 3.35
N TRP A 93 -11.37 -0.11 3.62
CA TRP A 93 -12.35 0.78 4.23
C TRP A 93 -13.62 0.89 3.38
N ILE A 94 -13.50 1.10 2.06
CA ILE A 94 -14.64 1.10 1.11
C ILE A 94 -15.42 -0.21 1.21
N SER A 95 -14.73 -1.35 1.30
CA SER A 95 -15.38 -2.66 1.40
C SER A 95 -16.18 -2.82 2.70
N CYS A 96 -15.67 -2.30 3.82
CA CYS A 96 -16.35 -2.36 5.11
C CYS A 96 -17.54 -1.40 5.16
N GLU A 97 -17.36 -0.16 4.69
CA GLU A 97 -18.37 0.90 4.78
C GLU A 97 -19.53 0.70 3.83
N TYR A 98 -19.29 0.19 2.63
CA TYR A 98 -20.28 0.17 1.54
C TYR A 98 -20.71 -1.24 1.12
N ASN A 99 -20.64 -2.21 2.04
CA ASN A 99 -21.10 -3.59 1.86
C ASN A 99 -20.38 -4.35 0.73
N ASN A 100 -19.05 -4.19 0.64
CA ASN A 100 -18.16 -4.82 -0.34
C ASN A 100 -18.66 -4.71 -1.80
N PRO A 101 -18.86 -3.47 -2.31
CA PRO A 101 -19.37 -3.29 -3.66
C PRO A 101 -18.31 -3.71 -4.69
N PRO A 102 -18.70 -4.02 -5.94
CA PRO A 102 -17.74 -4.12 -7.04
C PRO A 102 -17.02 -2.78 -7.19
N VAL A 103 -15.69 -2.78 -7.19
CA VAL A 103 -14.86 -1.57 -7.31
C VAL A 103 -14.14 -1.57 -8.66
N PHE A 104 -14.28 -0.46 -9.38
CA PHE A 104 -13.47 -0.16 -10.55
C PHE A 104 -12.59 1.06 -10.25
N ILE A 105 -11.27 0.89 -10.33
CA ILE A 105 -10.34 2.01 -10.13
C ILE A 105 -10.26 2.79 -11.45
N VAL A 106 -11.01 3.90 -11.54
CA VAL A 106 -11.15 4.73 -12.75
C VAL A 106 -9.95 5.65 -12.99
N GLU A 107 -9.19 5.96 -11.94
CA GLU A 107 -8.01 6.81 -12.03
C GLU A 107 -7.01 6.39 -10.96
N ASN A 108 -5.83 5.94 -11.37
CA ASN A 108 -4.71 5.73 -10.45
C ASN A 108 -3.35 5.95 -11.11
N SER A 109 -2.47 6.68 -10.41
CA SER A 109 -1.05 6.85 -10.73
C SER A 109 -0.41 7.91 -9.83
N TRP A 110 0.81 8.32 -10.17
CA TRP A 110 1.48 9.49 -9.60
C TRP A 110 1.85 10.51 -10.68
N PHE A 111 2.63 11.53 -10.33
CA PHE A 111 3.17 12.51 -11.27
C PHE A 111 4.69 12.64 -11.15
N VAL A 112 5.31 13.14 -12.23
CA VAL A 112 6.71 13.56 -12.27
C VAL A 112 6.79 15.05 -12.63
N SER A 113 7.99 15.62 -12.51
CA SER A 113 8.25 17.00 -12.93
C SER A 113 7.95 17.19 -14.42
N GLY A 114 7.52 18.38 -14.83
CA GLY A 114 7.34 18.74 -16.24
C GLY A 114 8.63 18.66 -17.07
N SER A 115 9.79 18.69 -16.42
CA SER A 115 11.10 18.45 -17.06
C SER A 115 11.42 16.98 -17.33
N THR A 116 10.73 16.05 -16.67
CA THR A 116 10.91 14.60 -16.90
C THR A 116 10.35 14.22 -18.26
N LYS A 117 11.20 13.67 -19.13
CA LYS A 117 10.82 13.25 -20.49
C LYS A 117 10.37 11.79 -20.52
N ARG A 118 11.25 10.90 -21.00
CA ARG A 118 10.95 9.48 -21.23
C ARG A 118 11.35 8.55 -20.10
N ASP A 119 12.31 8.95 -19.27
CA ASP A 119 12.74 8.16 -18.13
C ASP A 119 12.02 8.62 -16.85
N ASP A 120 11.04 7.84 -16.42
CA ASP A 120 10.10 8.16 -15.35
C ASP A 120 10.10 7.10 -14.23
N ALA A 121 11.28 6.68 -13.78
CA ALA A 121 11.46 5.67 -12.73
C ALA A 121 10.62 5.93 -11.45
N LYS A 122 10.47 7.20 -11.04
CA LYS A 122 9.59 7.57 -9.92
C LYS A 122 8.15 7.16 -10.19
N TYR A 123 7.63 7.44 -11.38
CA TYR A 123 6.27 7.07 -11.76
C TYR A 123 6.08 5.55 -11.74
N ILE A 124 7.04 4.79 -12.30
CA ILE A 124 7.02 3.31 -12.26
C ILE A 124 6.94 2.79 -10.83
N TYR A 125 7.74 3.34 -9.91
CA TYR A 125 7.74 2.90 -8.52
C TYR A 125 6.36 3.05 -7.86
N TYR A 126 5.73 4.22 -8.02
CA TYR A 126 4.39 4.46 -7.46
C TYR A 126 3.34 3.59 -8.14
N LEU A 127 3.38 3.46 -9.47
CA LEU A 127 2.46 2.60 -10.21
C LEU A 127 2.57 1.15 -9.74
N LYS A 128 3.79 0.61 -9.66
CA LYS A 128 4.05 -0.74 -9.14
C LYS A 128 3.51 -0.90 -7.72
N LYS A 129 3.76 0.08 -6.85
CA LYS A 129 3.27 0.06 -5.46
C LYS A 129 1.74 0.02 -5.40
N PHE A 130 1.03 0.88 -6.14
CA PHE A 130 -0.43 0.90 -6.10
C PHE A 130 -1.07 -0.37 -6.66
N ILE A 131 -0.53 -0.93 -7.74
CA ILE A 131 -1.01 -2.21 -8.28
C ILE A 131 -0.76 -3.35 -7.28
N MET A 132 0.41 -3.38 -6.63
CA MET A 132 0.70 -4.36 -5.58
C MET A 132 -0.25 -4.24 -4.38
N GLU A 133 -0.55 -3.03 -3.93
CA GLU A 133 -1.53 -2.80 -2.85
C GLU A 133 -2.95 -3.20 -3.26
N THR A 134 -3.33 -2.96 -4.52
CA THR A 134 -4.62 -3.43 -5.07
C THR A 134 -4.67 -4.96 -5.09
N LEU A 135 -3.60 -5.62 -5.56
CA LEU A 135 -3.52 -7.08 -5.58
C LEU A 135 -3.61 -7.68 -4.17
N LYS A 136 -2.98 -7.04 -3.17
CA LYS A 136 -3.12 -7.45 -1.76
C LYS A 136 -4.56 -7.27 -1.25
N ALA A 137 -5.23 -6.17 -1.59
CA ALA A 137 -6.63 -5.97 -1.22
C ALA A 137 -7.54 -7.06 -1.78
N ILE A 138 -7.32 -7.47 -3.03
CA ILE A 138 -8.07 -8.57 -3.65
C ILE A 138 -7.75 -9.91 -2.97
N ARG A 139 -6.45 -10.23 -2.78
CA ARG A 139 -6.01 -11.57 -2.38
C ARG A 139 -6.11 -11.84 -0.88
N TYR A 140 -5.87 -10.84 -0.05
CA TYR A 140 -5.79 -11.00 1.40
C TYR A 140 -6.95 -10.37 2.14
N ASP A 141 -7.56 -9.32 1.57
CA ASP A 141 -8.61 -8.56 2.27
C ASP A 141 -10.02 -8.84 1.68
N GLY A 142 -10.12 -9.60 0.59
CA GLY A 142 -11.41 -9.99 -0.02
C GLY A 142 -12.16 -8.85 -0.73
N VAL A 143 -11.48 -7.74 -1.03
CA VAL A 143 -12.10 -6.59 -1.71
C VAL A 143 -12.39 -6.93 -3.17
N ASN A 144 -13.62 -6.65 -3.62
CA ASN A 144 -14.10 -6.97 -4.98
C ASN A 144 -13.64 -5.94 -6.03
N VAL A 145 -12.34 -5.83 -6.28
CA VAL A 145 -11.81 -4.98 -7.37
C VAL A 145 -11.80 -5.74 -8.69
N PHE A 146 -12.49 -5.24 -9.72
CA PHE A 146 -12.61 -5.92 -11.02
C PHE A 146 -11.93 -5.19 -12.18
N GLY A 147 -11.49 -3.95 -11.99
CA GLY A 147 -10.81 -3.19 -13.03
C GLY A 147 -9.93 -2.07 -12.50
N TYR A 148 -8.96 -1.65 -13.33
CA TYR A 148 -7.94 -0.69 -12.95
C TYR A 148 -7.49 0.13 -14.17
N THR A 149 -7.50 1.45 -14.02
CA THR A 149 -7.15 2.42 -15.05
C THR A 149 -5.94 3.23 -14.64
N VAL A 150 -4.85 3.09 -15.39
CA VAL A 150 -3.68 3.96 -15.22
C VAL A 150 -3.98 5.33 -15.79
N TRP A 151 -3.76 6.36 -14.98
CA TRP A 151 -3.88 7.74 -15.43
C TRP A 151 -2.52 8.39 -15.66
N SER A 152 -2.22 9.03 -16.78
CA SER A 152 -3.01 9.18 -17.99
C SER A 152 -2.37 8.43 -19.14
N LEU A 153 -3.09 8.31 -20.25
CA LEU A 153 -2.51 7.79 -21.48
C LEU A 153 -1.32 8.66 -21.93
N LEU A 154 -1.51 9.97 -22.10
CA LEU A 154 -0.47 10.91 -22.54
C LEU A 154 -0.35 12.10 -21.60
N ASP A 155 0.79 12.79 -21.68
CA ASP A 155 0.98 14.06 -20.99
C ASP A 155 0.02 15.12 -21.54
N GLY A 156 -0.55 15.93 -20.65
CA GLY A 156 -1.50 16.98 -21.01
C GLY A 156 -1.44 18.19 -20.09
N PHE A 157 -2.50 19.00 -20.14
CA PHE A 157 -2.72 20.11 -19.22
C PHE A 157 -3.22 19.60 -17.86
N GLU A 158 -2.48 19.86 -16.78
CA GLU A 158 -2.73 19.32 -15.44
C GLU A 158 -3.40 20.37 -14.54
N TRP A 159 -4.51 20.93 -15.02
CA TRP A 159 -5.36 21.85 -14.26
C TRP A 159 -4.60 23.08 -13.74
N HIS A 160 -4.75 23.40 -12.45
CA HIS A 160 -4.05 24.51 -11.80
C HIS A 160 -2.52 24.38 -11.82
N ARG A 161 -1.96 23.21 -12.15
CA ARG A 161 -0.50 23.02 -12.34
C ARG A 161 -0.03 23.29 -13.76
N GLY A 162 -0.94 23.52 -14.71
CA GLY A 162 -0.59 23.71 -16.12
C GLY A 162 0.26 22.56 -16.64
N TYR A 163 1.44 22.86 -17.19
CA TYR A 163 2.38 21.87 -17.74
C TYR A 163 3.60 21.63 -16.85
N SER A 164 3.55 22.07 -15.58
CA SER A 164 4.67 21.94 -14.63
C SER A 164 4.88 20.52 -14.10
N ILE A 165 3.91 19.63 -14.32
CA ILE A 165 3.97 18.20 -14.00
C ILE A 165 3.53 17.36 -15.21
N ARG A 166 3.83 16.06 -15.15
CA ARG A 166 3.47 15.08 -16.17
C ARG A 166 2.94 13.81 -15.52
N ARG A 167 1.85 13.25 -16.05
CA ARG A 167 1.19 12.02 -15.57
C ARG A 167 1.02 10.96 -16.65
N GLY A 168 1.33 11.28 -17.90
CA GLY A 168 1.12 10.39 -19.03
C GLY A 168 2.10 9.24 -19.07
N LEU A 169 1.64 8.08 -19.55
CA LEU A 169 2.51 6.99 -19.98
C LEU A 169 3.29 7.38 -21.24
N PHE A 170 2.72 8.21 -22.12
CA PHE A 170 3.39 8.75 -23.30
C PHE A 170 3.86 10.19 -23.07
N TYR A 171 5.15 10.43 -23.33
CA TYR A 171 5.73 11.77 -23.36
C TYR A 171 5.26 12.52 -24.60
N VAL A 172 4.83 13.76 -24.40
CA VAL A 172 4.47 14.71 -25.46
C VAL A 172 5.34 15.95 -25.35
N ASP A 173 6.04 16.26 -26.44
CA ASP A 173 6.75 17.53 -26.58
C ASP A 173 5.77 18.63 -27.02
N PHE A 174 5.34 19.44 -26.05
CA PHE A 174 4.41 20.55 -26.27
C PHE A 174 4.99 21.69 -27.09
N GLN A 175 6.31 21.73 -27.38
CA GLN A 175 6.91 22.72 -28.27
C GLN A 175 6.96 22.23 -29.73
N SER A 176 7.04 20.91 -29.94
CA SER A 176 7.02 20.33 -31.30
C SER A 176 5.67 20.54 -32.01
N HIS A 177 5.67 20.73 -33.33
CA HIS A 177 4.42 20.80 -34.10
C HIS A 177 3.70 19.44 -34.14
N ASP A 178 4.46 18.35 -34.25
CA ASP A 178 3.92 17.00 -34.48
C ASP A 178 3.26 16.34 -33.26
N LYS A 179 3.60 16.77 -32.03
CA LYS A 179 3.09 16.20 -30.76
C LYS A 179 3.16 14.66 -30.68
N LYS A 180 4.20 14.06 -31.25
CA LYS A 180 4.36 12.59 -31.31
C LYS A 180 4.32 11.98 -29.90
N LEU A 181 3.57 10.88 -29.77
CA LEU A 181 3.53 10.09 -28.54
C LEU A 181 4.80 9.26 -28.41
N MET A 182 5.67 9.63 -27.48
CA MET A 182 6.92 8.92 -27.23
C MET A 182 6.77 8.03 -25.98
N PRO A 183 6.91 6.70 -26.08
CA PRO A 183 6.70 5.83 -24.93
C PRO A 183 7.77 6.11 -23.85
N LYS A 184 7.30 6.29 -22.61
CA LYS A 184 8.16 6.37 -21.43
C LYS A 184 8.53 4.98 -20.92
N SER A 185 9.46 4.91 -19.96
CA SER A 185 9.83 3.67 -19.28
C SER A 185 8.59 2.98 -18.65
N SER A 186 7.64 3.75 -18.15
CA SER A 186 6.37 3.25 -17.59
C SER A 186 5.47 2.50 -18.57
N VAL A 187 5.50 2.82 -19.87
CA VAL A 187 4.76 2.07 -20.91
C VAL A 187 5.25 0.63 -20.97
N LEU A 188 6.57 0.44 -21.02
CA LEU A 188 7.17 -0.89 -21.10
C LEU A 188 6.88 -1.72 -19.85
N PHE A 189 6.89 -1.08 -18.68
CA PHE A 189 6.50 -1.71 -17.43
C PHE A 189 5.03 -2.15 -17.45
N TYR A 190 4.11 -1.24 -17.79
CA TYR A 190 2.68 -1.51 -17.74
C TYR A 190 2.23 -2.51 -18.81
N GLN A 191 2.82 -2.45 -20.01
CA GLN A 191 2.60 -3.44 -21.06
C GLN A 191 2.95 -4.86 -20.58
N LYS A 192 4.16 -5.06 -20.07
CA LYS A 192 4.62 -6.38 -19.58
C LYS A 192 3.76 -6.89 -18.41
N LEU A 193 3.28 -5.98 -17.58
CA LEU A 193 2.38 -6.32 -16.49
C LEU A 193 1.02 -6.82 -17.00
N ILE A 194 0.44 -6.14 -18.00
CA ILE A 194 -0.84 -6.55 -18.62
C ILE A 194 -0.68 -7.90 -19.31
N GLU A 195 0.39 -8.09 -20.12
CA GLU A 195 0.69 -9.34 -20.82
C GLU A 195 0.77 -10.55 -19.88
N LYS A 196 1.25 -10.33 -18.65
CA LYS A 196 1.39 -11.36 -17.61
C LYS A 196 0.25 -11.40 -16.61
N ASN A 197 -0.75 -10.53 -16.75
CA ASN A 197 -1.84 -10.33 -15.80
C ASN A 197 -1.36 -10.19 -14.33
N GLY A 198 -0.34 -9.36 -14.12
CA GLY A 198 0.24 -9.10 -12.80
C GLY A 198 1.69 -9.59 -12.65
N PHE A 199 2.02 -10.11 -11.45
CA PHE A 199 3.38 -10.46 -11.05
C PHE A 199 3.52 -11.98 -10.85
N PRO A 200 3.64 -12.78 -11.92
CA PRO A 200 3.85 -14.21 -11.78
C PRO A 200 5.21 -14.51 -11.11
N PRO A 201 5.36 -15.68 -10.46
CA PRO A 201 6.63 -16.08 -9.89
C PRO A 201 7.70 -16.13 -10.98
N LEU A 202 8.88 -15.58 -10.67
CA LEU A 202 10.03 -15.56 -11.56
C LEU A 202 11.02 -16.65 -11.12
N PRO A 203 11.70 -17.35 -12.04
CA PRO A 203 12.65 -18.42 -11.69
C PRO A 203 13.72 -17.99 -10.70
N GLU A 204 14.17 -16.74 -10.76
CA GLU A 204 15.20 -16.18 -9.90
C GLU A 204 14.75 -16.03 -8.43
N ASN A 205 13.43 -16.04 -8.19
CA ASN A 205 12.83 -15.90 -6.86
C ASN A 205 12.33 -17.25 -6.31
N LEU A 206 12.58 -18.36 -7.01
CA LEU A 206 12.17 -19.68 -6.55
C LEU A 206 13.16 -20.21 -5.50
N PRO A 207 12.67 -20.95 -4.49
CA PRO A 207 13.54 -21.69 -3.57
C PRO A 207 14.45 -22.64 -4.35
N ILE A 208 15.72 -22.71 -3.94
CA ILE A 208 16.71 -23.63 -4.52
C ILE A 208 16.98 -24.74 -3.51
N GLU A 209 17.00 -25.98 -3.99
CA GLU A 209 17.44 -27.13 -3.20
C GLU A 209 18.94 -27.34 -3.37
N GLY A 210 19.66 -27.50 -2.26
CA GLY A 210 21.09 -27.71 -2.27
C GLY A 210 21.68 -27.87 -0.88
N VAL A 211 22.92 -28.36 -0.82
CA VAL A 211 23.69 -28.50 0.41
C VAL A 211 24.97 -27.70 0.26
N PHE A 212 25.32 -26.93 1.29
CA PHE A 212 26.60 -26.23 1.31
C PHE A 212 27.76 -27.23 1.40
N PRO A 213 28.96 -26.91 0.87
CA PRO A 213 30.12 -27.80 0.94
C PRO A 213 30.45 -28.26 2.36
N CYS A 214 31.04 -29.45 2.50
CA CYS A 214 31.59 -29.89 3.79
C CYS A 214 32.63 -28.87 4.30
N GLY A 215 32.59 -28.56 5.60
CA GLY A 215 33.44 -27.52 6.18
C GLY A 215 32.92 -26.09 5.97
N PHE A 216 31.70 -25.91 5.46
CA PHE A 216 31.07 -24.59 5.40
C PHE A 216 30.98 -23.96 6.80
N ALA A 217 31.55 -22.76 6.93
CA ALA A 217 31.58 -22.03 8.19
C ALA A 217 30.24 -21.31 8.43
N TRP A 218 29.43 -21.89 9.31
CA TRP A 218 28.27 -21.21 9.87
C TRP A 218 28.72 -20.36 11.06
N GLY A 219 28.33 -19.09 11.09
CA GLY A 219 28.81 -18.17 12.12
C GLY A 219 27.83 -17.05 12.45
N ILE A 220 28.13 -16.37 13.56
CA ILE A 220 27.49 -15.13 13.99
C ILE A 220 28.55 -14.04 14.10
N VAL A 221 28.15 -12.78 14.00
CA VAL A 221 29.03 -11.62 14.18
C VAL A 221 28.66 -10.92 15.48
N ASP A 222 29.66 -10.55 16.28
CA ASP A 222 29.52 -9.64 17.40
C ASP A 222 30.49 -8.47 17.22
N ASN A 223 29.96 -7.31 16.85
CA ASN A 223 30.75 -6.11 16.57
C ASN A 223 31.25 -5.44 17.86
N TYR A 224 30.66 -5.77 19.01
CA TYR A 224 30.93 -5.12 20.29
C TYR A 224 31.00 -6.18 21.39
N ILE A 225 32.01 -7.05 21.28
CA ILE A 225 32.29 -8.04 22.31
C ILE A 225 32.55 -7.32 23.62
N GLN A 226 31.72 -7.60 24.62
CA GLN A 226 31.88 -7.05 25.96
C GLN A 226 33.24 -7.48 26.53
N VAL A 227 34.17 -6.53 26.68
CA VAL A 227 35.47 -6.79 27.31
C VAL A 227 35.29 -6.85 28.81
N SER A 228 35.45 -8.04 29.40
CA SER A 228 35.49 -8.21 30.85
C SER A 228 36.92 -8.06 31.35
N LEU A 229 37.21 -6.93 32.01
CA LEU A 229 38.51 -6.68 32.67
C LEU A 229 38.62 -7.32 34.06
N MET A 230 37.57 -7.95 34.57
CA MET A 230 37.62 -8.66 35.85
C MET A 230 38.21 -10.06 35.68
N VAL A 231 39.33 -10.32 36.36
CA VAL A 231 39.86 -11.67 36.58
C VAL A 231 38.90 -12.40 37.51
N LYS A 232 38.14 -13.38 37.00
CA LYS A 232 37.35 -14.27 37.86
C LYS A 232 38.31 -15.13 38.69
N LEU A 233 38.30 -14.97 40.01
CA LEU A 233 38.85 -15.95 40.93
C LEU A 233 38.09 -17.28 40.73
N VAL A 234 38.84 -18.36 40.51
CA VAL A 234 38.33 -19.70 40.23
C VAL A 234 37.48 -20.17 41.42
N GLY A 235 36.16 -20.35 41.23
CA GLY A 235 35.33 -20.93 42.30
C GLY A 235 33.81 -20.78 42.22
N SER A 236 33.17 -20.60 41.05
CA SER A 236 31.69 -20.64 41.00
C SER A 236 31.16 -21.36 39.75
N PRO A 237 30.24 -22.33 39.90
CA PRO A 237 29.73 -23.13 38.80
C PRO A 237 28.84 -22.31 37.87
N ALA A 238 29.11 -22.36 36.57
CA ALA A 238 28.28 -21.72 35.55
C ALA A 238 26.94 -22.46 35.40
N ARG A 239 25.81 -21.75 35.54
CA ARG A 239 24.49 -22.26 35.14
C ARG A 239 24.34 -22.17 33.62
N PRO A 240 23.69 -23.15 32.95
CA PRO A 240 23.41 -23.06 31.53
C PRO A 240 22.45 -21.90 31.26
N VAL A 241 22.84 -20.98 30.38
CA VAL A 241 21.98 -19.89 29.91
C VAL A 241 21.39 -20.32 28.57
N LEU A 242 20.07 -20.51 28.54
CA LEU A 242 19.32 -20.67 27.30
C LEU A 242 19.36 -19.32 26.56
N LYS A 243 20.11 -19.23 25.45
CA LYS A 243 20.11 -18.04 24.58
C LYS A 243 19.03 -18.21 23.52
N ILE A 244 17.92 -17.50 23.68
CA ILE A 244 16.91 -17.32 22.64
C ILE A 244 17.41 -16.21 21.71
N ILE A 245 17.60 -16.52 20.42
CA ILE A 245 17.99 -15.54 19.40
C ILE A 245 16.71 -15.00 18.76
N LEU A 246 16.41 -13.72 19.01
CA LEU A 246 15.36 -12.98 18.31
C LEU A 246 16.03 -12.14 17.21
N ILE A 247 15.74 -12.45 15.96
CA ILE A 247 16.19 -11.64 14.82
C ILE A 247 15.08 -10.63 14.51
N ASN A 248 15.27 -9.36 14.88
CA ASN A 248 14.43 -8.27 14.41
C ASN A 248 14.94 -7.81 13.04
N LEU A 249 14.15 -8.02 11.98
CA LEU A 249 14.38 -7.39 10.69
C LEU A 249 13.79 -5.96 10.71
N PRO A 250 14.37 -5.00 9.98
CA PRO A 250 13.79 -3.68 9.83
C PRO A 250 12.53 -3.76 8.95
N ASP A 251 11.52 -2.97 9.32
CA ASP A 251 10.21 -2.77 8.70
C ASP A 251 9.09 -3.73 9.13
N ASN A 252 8.39 -3.37 10.23
CA ASN A 252 6.99 -3.66 10.62
C ASN A 252 6.30 -4.95 10.12
N VAL A 253 7.03 -6.04 9.97
CA VAL A 253 6.53 -7.40 9.86
C VAL A 253 7.36 -8.25 10.82
N SER A 254 6.80 -8.53 11.98
CA SER A 254 7.37 -9.46 12.95
C SER A 254 7.23 -10.89 12.40
N LEU A 255 8.11 -11.28 11.48
CA LEU A 255 8.27 -12.69 11.10
C LEU A 255 9.13 -13.36 12.16
N LEU A 256 8.50 -14.02 13.13
CA LEU A 256 9.21 -14.90 14.05
C LEU A 256 9.73 -16.09 13.25
N THR A 257 11.00 -16.05 12.85
CA THR A 257 11.67 -17.20 12.22
C THR A 257 12.32 -18.01 13.32
N PHE A 258 11.77 -19.18 13.63
CA PHE A 258 12.39 -20.12 14.55
C PHE A 258 13.45 -20.93 13.78
N ILE A 259 14.72 -20.74 14.12
CA ILE A 259 15.79 -21.65 13.68
C ILE A 259 16.01 -22.63 14.82
N THR A 260 15.43 -23.83 14.70
CA THR A 260 15.73 -24.94 15.62
C THR A 260 16.90 -25.73 15.04
N THR A 261 18.11 -25.50 15.55
CA THR A 261 19.27 -26.33 15.23
C THR A 261 19.28 -27.53 16.18
N VAL A 262 18.85 -28.71 15.70
CA VAL A 262 19.08 -29.97 16.42
C VAL A 262 20.43 -30.52 15.97
N LEU A 263 21.43 -30.46 16.86
CA LEU A 263 22.70 -31.16 16.68
C LEU A 263 22.49 -32.64 17.05
N GLU A 264 22.16 -33.49 16.07
CA GLU A 264 22.25 -34.94 16.25
C GLU A 264 23.69 -35.43 15.98
N ARG A 265 24.11 -36.42 16.78
CA ARG A 265 25.50 -36.87 16.91
C ARG A 265 26.12 -37.49 15.64
N ASP A 266 25.32 -37.83 14.63
CA ASP A 266 25.79 -38.58 13.45
C ASP A 266 25.31 -38.00 12.11
N GLY A 267 25.42 -36.68 11.94
CA GLY A 267 25.27 -36.04 10.63
C GLY A 267 24.61 -34.66 10.71
N CYS A 268 25.30 -33.64 10.21
CA CYS A 268 24.78 -32.27 10.15
C CYS A 268 23.58 -32.19 9.19
N LYS A 269 22.36 -32.23 9.73
CA LYS A 269 21.16 -31.77 9.02
C LYS A 269 20.66 -30.49 9.69
N ALA A 270 20.76 -29.38 8.97
CA ALA A 270 20.02 -28.17 9.30
C ALA A 270 18.67 -28.23 8.56
N PHE A 271 17.57 -28.14 9.30
CA PHE A 271 16.24 -27.98 8.71
C PHE A 271 15.83 -26.51 8.83
N VAL A 272 15.43 -25.91 7.71
CA VAL A 272 14.70 -24.64 7.70
C VAL A 272 13.22 -25.02 7.66
N ALA A 273 12.52 -24.91 8.79
CA ALA A 273 11.07 -25.06 8.81
C ALA A 273 10.43 -23.76 8.32
N ASN A 274 9.62 -23.83 7.25
CA ASN A 274 8.79 -22.71 6.82
C ASN A 274 7.80 -22.32 7.92
N THR A 275 7.71 -21.03 8.24
CA THR A 275 6.71 -20.50 9.15
C THR A 275 5.48 -20.06 8.37
N THR A 276 4.30 -20.56 8.77
CA THR A 276 3.01 -19.93 8.42
C THR A 276 2.81 -18.69 9.29
N PRO A 277 2.31 -17.56 8.74
CA PRO A 277 2.06 -16.36 9.53
C PRO A 277 0.94 -16.64 10.55
N PHE A 278 1.24 -16.43 11.83
CA PHE A 278 0.25 -16.37 12.92
C PHE A 278 0.13 -14.93 13.41
N SER A 279 -1.09 -14.42 13.50
CA SER A 279 -1.41 -13.18 14.20
C SER A 279 -1.52 -13.46 15.70
N LEU A 280 -0.74 -12.76 16.52
CA LEU A 280 -1.02 -12.65 17.95
C LEU A 280 -2.16 -11.64 18.15
N HIS A 281 -3.24 -12.07 18.82
CA HIS A 281 -4.29 -11.19 19.34
C HIS A 281 -3.75 -10.25 20.42
#